data_AF-A0AA37V5W2-F1
#
_entry.id   AF-A0AA37V5W2-F1
#
_cell.length_a   1.000
_cell.length_b   1.000
_cell.length_c   1.000
_cell.angle_alpha   90.00
_cell.angle_beta   90.00
_cell.angle_gamma   90.00
#
_symmetry.space_group_name_H-M   'P 1'
#
loop_
_entity.id
_entity.type
_entity.pdbx_description
1 polymer ?
#
loop_
_entity_poly.entity_id
_entity_poly.type
_entity_poly.pdbx_seq_one_letter_code
_entity_poly.pdbx_strand_id
1 'polypeptide(L)'
;MKRRPAARPAALLALALTPCVTACPTPISRTEVRAVAVVGRFVREDGTPVPGTAVAVSTERGDSTCARGGARAVTDASGGFALSTLERRHYRVTWIVPGLDLARPGYVLCLAPSGDTLPRRAYSGDAASRGPAKRDTIACVEWTWHGRKRVTCAGEAVPAIITGGRWTSGEVVGFYRVLLALEQMRVPGYRVPVPRIHAYVQWVEPGETGRPAVVRATVAVPVDPRVDLQWWGNALIERDGAWYLRLDGTRKRFLNSFSPTSLAFALGPPGEVAVAPRP
;
A
#
# COMPACT_ATOMS: atom_id res chain seq x y z
N MET A 1 89.58 -23.73 42.70
CA MET A 1 88.42 -24.07 41.84
C MET A 1 87.12 -23.71 42.57
N LYS A 2 86.46 -22.61 42.17
CA LYS A 2 85.12 -22.23 42.64
C LYS A 2 84.22 -22.04 41.42
N ARG A 3 83.07 -22.71 41.43
CA ARG A 3 82.12 -22.84 40.32
C ARG A 3 81.44 -21.49 40.03
N ARG A 4 81.41 -21.08 38.76
CA ARG A 4 80.55 -19.97 38.27
C ARG A 4 79.13 -20.51 38.06
N PRO A 5 78.07 -19.84 38.53
CA PRO A 5 76.73 -20.13 38.07
C PRO A 5 76.48 -19.41 36.74
N ALA A 6 76.10 -20.20 35.73
CA ALA A 6 75.50 -19.70 34.51
C ALA A 6 74.05 -19.28 34.81
N ALA A 7 73.73 -18.00 34.63
CA ALA A 7 72.36 -17.54 34.56
C ALA A 7 72.06 -17.18 33.09
N ARG A 8 71.12 -17.92 32.52
CA ARG A 8 70.60 -17.77 31.15
C ARG A 8 69.83 -16.45 31.00
N PRO A 9 69.80 -15.85 29.80
CA PRO A 9 69.02 -14.64 29.51
C PRO A 9 67.53 -15.01 29.47
N ALA A 10 66.76 -14.54 30.44
CA ALA A 10 65.31 -14.66 30.42
C ALA A 10 64.70 -13.56 29.55
N ALA A 11 64.45 -13.92 28.29
CA ALA A 11 63.31 -13.52 27.47
C ALA A 11 62.74 -12.09 27.65
N LEU A 12 63.40 -11.13 27.01
CA LEU A 12 62.77 -9.92 26.46
C LEU A 12 61.90 -10.33 25.26
N LEU A 13 60.66 -10.81 25.47
CA LEU A 13 59.69 -11.04 24.38
C LEU A 13 58.27 -11.30 24.90
N ALA A 14 57.69 -10.31 25.58
CA ALA A 14 56.27 -10.34 25.96
C ALA A 14 55.60 -8.96 25.85
N LEU A 15 55.97 -8.16 24.84
CA LEU A 15 55.42 -6.81 24.65
C LEU A 15 55.10 -6.45 23.18
N ALA A 16 54.94 -7.44 22.30
CA ALA A 16 54.63 -7.18 20.88
C ALA A 16 53.50 -8.06 20.33
N LEU A 17 52.58 -8.51 21.19
CA LEU A 17 51.33 -9.16 20.80
C LEU A 17 50.19 -8.69 21.72
N THR A 18 49.98 -7.37 21.80
CA THR A 18 48.66 -6.85 22.14
C THR A 18 47.90 -6.80 20.82
N PRO A 19 46.99 -7.75 20.55
CA PRO A 19 46.23 -7.71 19.32
C PRO A 19 45.34 -6.46 19.35
N CYS A 20 45.11 -5.87 18.18
CA CYS A 20 44.13 -4.82 17.93
C CYS A 20 42.69 -5.28 18.26
N VAL A 21 42.35 -5.55 19.53
CA VAL A 21 41.03 -6.07 19.94
C VAL A 21 40.03 -4.98 20.34
N THR A 22 40.38 -3.70 20.29
CA THR A 22 39.49 -2.62 20.75
C THR A 22 38.78 -1.85 19.63
N ALA A 23 38.99 -2.19 18.36
CA ALA A 23 38.25 -1.59 17.25
C ALA A 23 37.06 -2.46 16.80
N CYS A 24 36.34 -3.09 17.73
CA CYS A 24 34.98 -3.53 17.43
C CYS A 24 34.14 -2.26 17.21
N PRO A 25 33.53 -2.04 16.04
CA PRO A 25 32.71 -0.86 15.83
C PRO A 25 31.58 -0.87 16.86
N THR A 26 31.62 0.10 17.76
CA THR A 26 30.57 0.24 18.77
C THR A 26 29.28 0.64 18.07
N PRO A 27 28.15 -0.03 18.35
CA PRO A 27 26.90 0.30 17.70
C PRO A 27 26.55 1.76 17.96
N ILE A 28 26.45 2.56 16.91
CA ILE A 28 26.04 3.96 17.04
C ILE A 28 24.52 3.99 17.15
N SER A 29 24.02 4.47 18.29
CA SER A 29 22.59 4.75 18.45
C SER A 29 22.18 5.88 17.51
N ARG A 30 21.23 5.60 16.63
CA ARG A 30 20.60 6.56 15.73
C ARG A 30 19.13 6.70 16.10
N THR A 31 18.62 7.91 15.92
CA THR A 31 17.20 8.23 16.01
C THR A 31 16.78 8.80 14.67
N GLU A 32 15.80 8.18 14.02
CA GLU A 32 15.14 8.71 12.83
C GLU A 32 13.79 9.28 13.25
N VAL A 33 13.45 10.47 12.75
CA VAL A 33 12.12 11.06 12.92
C VAL A 33 11.34 10.82 11.65
N ARG A 34 10.17 10.20 11.76
CA ARG A 34 9.25 9.96 10.66
C ARG A 34 8.04 10.85 10.85
N ALA A 35 7.75 11.68 9.85
CA ALA A 35 6.58 12.52 9.86
C ALA A 35 5.58 12.04 8.82
N VAL A 36 4.29 12.03 9.18
CA VAL A 36 3.18 11.77 8.25
C VAL A 36 2.11 12.83 8.46
N ALA A 37 1.56 13.36 7.36
CA ALA A 37 0.39 14.23 7.36
C ALA A 37 -0.59 13.69 6.32
N VAL A 38 -1.72 13.13 6.79
CA VAL A 38 -2.76 12.56 5.95
C VAL A 38 -4.02 13.39 6.10
N VAL A 39 -4.62 13.78 5.00
CA VAL A 39 -6.00 14.26 4.96
C VAL A 39 -6.79 13.41 3.98
N GLY A 40 -8.08 13.27 4.21
CA GLY A 40 -8.88 12.50 3.27
C GLY A 40 -10.36 12.57 3.53
N ARG A 41 -11.09 11.83 2.69
CA ARG A 41 -12.54 11.69 2.78
C ARG A 41 -12.94 10.23 2.63
N PHE A 42 -13.88 9.79 3.46
CA PHE A 42 -14.47 8.47 3.43
C PHE A 42 -15.96 8.56 3.09
N VAL A 43 -16.31 7.97 1.95
CA VAL A 43 -17.67 7.95 1.42
C VAL A 43 -18.11 6.52 1.14
N ARG A 44 -19.41 6.26 1.07
CA ARG A 44 -19.95 5.02 0.51
C ARG A 44 -19.87 5.05 -1.01
N GLU A 45 -20.21 3.92 -1.63
CA GLU A 45 -20.18 3.74 -3.06
C GLU A 45 -21.15 4.66 -3.82
N ASP A 46 -22.22 5.12 -3.16
CA ASP A 46 -23.16 6.12 -3.65
C ASP A 46 -22.68 7.58 -3.45
N GLY A 47 -21.49 7.77 -2.88
CA GLY A 47 -20.91 9.09 -2.59
C GLY A 47 -21.38 9.71 -1.27
N THR A 48 -22.27 9.06 -0.51
CA THR A 48 -22.69 9.55 0.81
C THR A 48 -21.52 9.53 1.80
N PRO A 49 -21.32 10.59 2.60
CA PRO A 49 -20.34 10.58 3.67
C PRO A 49 -20.54 9.45 4.68
N VAL A 50 -19.44 8.91 5.21
CA VAL A 50 -19.44 7.96 6.32
C VAL A 50 -18.87 8.64 7.56
N PRO A 51 -19.70 9.28 8.40
CA PRO A 51 -19.25 9.88 9.66
C PRO A 51 -18.98 8.83 10.74
N GLY A 52 -18.25 9.21 11.79
CA GLY A 52 -18.09 8.39 12.98
C GLY A 52 -17.17 7.17 12.83
N THR A 53 -16.45 7.05 11.72
CA THR A 53 -15.56 5.91 11.46
C THR A 53 -14.17 6.16 12.04
N ALA A 54 -13.65 5.18 12.78
CA ALA A 54 -12.28 5.21 13.28
C ALA A 54 -11.26 5.11 12.13
N VAL A 55 -10.34 6.07 12.11
CA VAL A 55 -9.21 6.14 11.17
C VAL A 55 -7.92 6.09 11.97
N ALA A 56 -6.96 5.27 11.56
CA ALA A 56 -5.67 5.19 12.23
C ALA A 56 -4.52 5.16 11.22
N VAL A 57 -3.38 5.75 11.60
CA VAL A 57 -2.13 5.70 10.83
C VAL A 57 -1.01 5.12 11.68
N SER A 58 -0.37 4.07 11.18
CA SER A 58 0.81 3.45 11.78
C SER A 58 2.02 3.62 10.86
N THR A 59 3.19 3.90 11.43
CA THR A 59 4.46 3.90 10.66
C THR A 59 5.38 2.74 11.04
N GLU A 60 4.83 1.81 11.83
CA GLU A 60 5.48 0.54 12.17
C GLU A 60 5.33 -0.46 11.02
N ARG A 61 6.45 -1.13 10.72
CA ARG A 61 6.49 -2.13 9.65
C ARG A 61 5.65 -3.35 10.02
N GLY A 62 4.68 -3.69 9.17
CA GLY A 62 3.86 -4.90 9.34
C GLY A 62 2.66 -4.74 10.26
N ASP A 63 2.37 -3.53 10.74
CA ASP A 63 1.19 -3.23 11.55
C ASP A 63 -0.07 -3.09 10.66
N SER A 64 -0.65 -4.23 10.26
CA SER A 64 -1.83 -4.28 9.38
C SER A 64 -3.14 -3.82 10.03
N THR A 65 -3.13 -3.64 11.36
CA THR A 65 -4.29 -3.22 12.16
C THR A 65 -4.11 -1.83 12.77
N CYS A 66 -2.96 -1.19 12.56
CA CYS A 66 -2.58 0.07 13.17
C CYS A 66 -2.69 0.05 14.71
N ALA A 67 -2.29 -1.08 15.32
CA ALA A 67 -2.41 -1.32 16.75
C ALA A 67 -1.19 -0.80 17.54
N ARG A 68 -0.01 -0.70 16.94
CA ARG A 68 1.27 -0.53 17.66
C ARG A 68 1.95 0.83 17.45
N GLY A 69 1.53 1.59 16.45
CA GLY A 69 1.83 3.01 16.27
C GLY A 69 0.60 3.68 15.67
N GLY A 70 0.17 4.82 16.18
CA GLY A 70 -1.17 5.30 15.82
C GLY A 70 -1.43 6.75 16.12
N ALA A 71 -1.44 7.62 15.10
CA ALA A 71 -2.36 8.74 15.14
C ALA A 71 -3.76 8.19 14.85
N ARG A 72 -4.76 8.64 15.61
CA ARG A 72 -6.15 8.21 15.47
C ARG A 72 -7.05 9.43 15.29
N ALA A 73 -8.06 9.27 14.46
CA ALA A 73 -9.09 10.25 14.20
C ALA A 73 -10.42 9.52 13.99
N VAL A 74 -11.49 10.30 13.94
CA VAL A 74 -12.82 9.83 13.56
C VAL A 74 -13.28 10.69 12.39
N THR A 75 -13.95 10.09 11.42
CA THR A 75 -14.50 10.86 10.30
C THR A 75 -15.59 11.82 10.78
N ASP A 76 -15.53 13.06 10.30
CA ASP A 76 -16.53 14.09 10.61
C ASP A 76 -17.84 13.88 9.83
N ALA A 77 -18.80 14.80 10.00
CA ALA A 77 -20.10 14.76 9.32
C ALA A 77 -20.02 14.74 7.78
N SER A 78 -18.93 15.28 7.21
CA SER A 78 -18.64 15.26 5.77
C SER A 78 -17.85 14.03 5.32
N GLY A 79 -17.56 13.10 6.25
CA GLY A 79 -16.70 11.95 6.03
C GLY A 79 -15.22 12.32 5.99
N GLY A 80 -14.87 13.56 6.33
CA GLY A 80 -13.51 14.08 6.32
C GLY A 80 -12.69 13.54 7.49
N PHE A 81 -11.39 13.37 7.29
CA PHE A 81 -10.44 13.07 8.36
C PHE A 81 -9.10 13.75 8.12
N ALA A 82 -8.40 14.06 9.21
CA ALA A 82 -7.05 14.60 9.19
C ALA A 82 -6.23 13.97 10.31
N LEU A 83 -5.02 13.53 9.97
CA LEU A 83 -4.10 12.83 10.85
C LEU A 83 -2.69 13.38 10.63
N SER A 84 -2.00 13.69 11.71
CA SER A 84 -0.57 13.98 11.68
C SER A 84 0.13 13.16 12.74
N THR A 85 1.22 12.48 12.39
CA THR A 85 2.06 11.77 13.35
C THR A 85 3.53 12.13 13.17
N LEU A 86 4.24 12.16 14.30
CA LEU A 86 5.69 12.25 14.38
C LEU A 86 6.16 11.04 15.19
N GLU A 87 6.76 10.05 14.54
CA GLU A 87 7.33 8.89 15.22
C GLU A 87 8.85 9.03 15.30
N ARG A 88 9.44 8.71 16.45
CA ARG A 88 10.89 8.62 16.64
C ARG A 88 11.30 7.16 16.68
N ARG A 89 11.99 6.68 15.66
CA ARG A 89 12.52 5.32 15.59
C ARG A 89 13.96 5.31 16.09
N HIS A 90 14.22 4.59 17.17
CA HIS A 90 15.59 4.34 17.67
C HIS A 90 16.13 3.04 17.09
N TYR A 91 17.33 3.07 16.50
CA TYR A 91 18.01 1.87 16.03
C TYR A 91 19.52 1.99 16.21
N ARG A 92 20.19 0.85 16.38
CA ARG A 92 21.66 0.78 16.49
C ARG A 92 22.24 0.35 15.16
N VAL A 93 23.23 1.09 14.67
CA VAL A 93 23.93 0.75 13.43
C VAL A 93 25.36 0.34 13.79
N THR A 94 25.74 -0.87 13.39
CA THR A 94 27.10 -1.39 13.63
C THR A 94 28.10 -0.95 12.54
N TRP A 95 27.63 -0.33 11.45
CA TRP A 95 28.46 0.11 10.33
C TRP A 95 28.09 1.52 9.85
N ILE A 96 29.08 2.39 9.65
CA ILE A 96 28.93 3.75 9.09
C ILE A 96 28.73 3.64 7.57
N VAL A 97 27.70 2.95 7.12
CA VAL A 97 27.21 3.12 5.74
C VAL A 97 25.93 3.92 5.85
N PRO A 98 25.99 5.25 5.61
CA PRO A 98 24.79 6.07 5.57
C PRO A 98 23.81 5.47 4.56
N GLY A 99 22.66 5.02 5.03
CA GLY A 99 21.55 4.65 4.15
C GLY A 99 21.38 3.17 3.80
N LEU A 100 22.05 2.20 4.44
CA LEU A 100 21.81 0.76 4.13
C LEU A 100 20.40 0.24 4.52
N ASP A 101 19.65 0.96 5.37
CA ASP A 101 18.20 0.72 5.56
C ASP A 101 17.43 1.54 4.50
N LEU A 102 17.64 1.22 3.21
CA LEU A 102 17.10 1.91 2.02
C LEU A 102 15.57 1.81 1.86
N ALA A 103 14.86 1.19 2.80
CA ALA A 103 13.41 1.19 2.74
C ALA A 103 12.92 2.61 3.03
N ARG A 104 12.39 3.30 1.99
CA ARG A 104 11.68 4.57 2.17
C ARG A 104 10.74 4.41 3.37
N PRO A 105 10.81 5.29 4.38
CA PRO A 105 9.91 5.17 5.51
C PRO A 105 8.50 5.29 4.96
N GLY A 106 7.64 4.36 5.33
CA GLY A 106 6.27 4.30 4.87
C GLY A 106 5.31 4.26 6.04
N TYR A 107 4.04 4.48 5.76
CA TYR A 107 2.96 4.35 6.72
C TYR A 107 1.82 3.50 6.16
N VAL A 108 1.01 2.99 7.06
CA VAL A 108 -0.22 2.26 6.78
C VAL A 108 -1.38 3.07 7.33
N LEU A 109 -2.39 3.32 6.49
CA LEU A 109 -3.69 3.82 6.93
C LEU A 109 -4.62 2.64 7.15
N CYS A 110 -5.24 2.57 8.31
CA CYS A 110 -6.26 1.59 8.63
C CYS A 110 -7.61 2.27 8.80
N LEU A 111 -8.63 1.66 8.21
CA LEU A 111 -10.04 2.06 8.28
C LEU A 111 -10.88 0.82 8.54
N ALA A 112 -11.92 0.99 9.35
CA ALA A 112 -12.96 -0.03 9.48
C ALA A 112 -14.11 0.31 8.53
N PRO A 113 -14.67 -0.66 7.80
CA PRO A 113 -15.99 -0.48 7.22
C PRO A 113 -17.01 -0.10 8.30
N SER A 114 -18.06 0.62 7.93
CA SER A 114 -19.13 1.02 8.83
C SER A 114 -19.79 -0.20 9.47
N GLY A 115 -19.82 -0.22 10.80
CA GLY A 115 -20.33 -1.35 11.60
C GLY A 115 -19.29 -2.42 11.94
N ASP A 116 -18.06 -2.33 11.44
CA ASP A 116 -16.93 -3.16 11.86
C ASP A 116 -16.14 -2.44 12.97
N THR A 117 -15.64 -3.19 13.96
CA THR A 117 -14.86 -2.63 15.09
C THR A 117 -13.35 -2.72 14.86
N LEU A 118 -12.90 -3.59 13.96
CA LEU A 118 -11.49 -3.83 13.70
C LEU A 118 -11.04 -3.11 12.42
N PRO A 119 -10.25 -2.03 12.54
CA PRO A 119 -9.72 -1.35 11.37
C PRO A 119 -8.73 -2.27 10.64
N ARG A 120 -8.78 -2.21 9.31
CA ARG A 120 -7.91 -3.00 8.44
C ARG A 120 -7.12 -2.05 7.57
N ARG A 121 -5.92 -2.47 7.16
CA ARG A 121 -5.11 -1.77 6.15
C ARG A 121 -5.96 -1.43 4.93
N ALA A 122 -6.12 -0.13 4.68
CA ALA A 122 -6.88 0.41 3.56
C ALA A 122 -5.97 1.15 2.56
N TYR A 123 -4.83 1.68 3.01
CA TYR A 123 -3.85 2.37 2.15
C TYR A 123 -2.44 2.24 2.72
N SER A 124 -1.44 2.50 1.88
CA SER A 124 -0.06 2.68 2.33
C SER A 124 0.61 3.77 1.53
N GLY A 125 1.33 4.65 2.23
CA GLY A 125 2.01 5.78 1.62
C GLY A 125 3.44 5.89 2.10
N ASP A 126 4.13 6.88 1.54
CA ASP A 126 5.48 7.26 1.95
C ASP A 126 5.41 8.28 3.10
N ALA A 127 6.26 8.09 4.11
CA ALA A 127 6.48 9.03 5.19
C ALA A 127 7.71 9.89 4.88
N ALA A 128 7.81 11.07 5.50
CA ALA A 128 9.02 11.88 5.40
C ALA A 128 10.07 11.42 6.42
N SER A 129 11.32 11.23 5.96
CA SER A 129 12.49 10.95 6.82
C SER A 129 13.18 12.21 7.35
N ARG A 130 12.93 13.37 6.73
CA ARG A 130 13.49 14.68 7.08
C ARG A 130 12.50 15.78 6.76
N GLY A 131 12.41 16.80 7.62
CA GLY A 131 11.49 17.93 7.44
C GLY A 131 10.01 17.60 7.76
N PRO A 132 9.10 18.58 7.62
CA PRO A 132 7.67 18.32 7.78
C PRO A 132 7.16 17.36 6.70
N ALA A 133 6.22 16.50 7.06
CA ALA A 133 5.62 15.56 6.11
C ALA A 133 4.93 16.31 4.97
N LYS A 134 5.17 15.87 3.71
CA LYS A 134 4.27 16.24 2.61
C LYS A 134 2.88 15.72 2.95
N ARG A 135 1.87 16.56 2.76
CA ARG A 135 0.47 16.16 2.95
C ARG A 135 0.07 15.16 1.88
N ASP A 136 -0.33 13.95 2.27
CA ASP A 136 -0.97 12.97 1.41
C ASP A 136 -2.49 13.16 1.47
N THR A 137 -3.13 13.21 0.29
CA THR A 137 -4.58 13.41 0.15
C THR A 137 -5.22 12.11 -0.31
N ILE A 138 -6.08 11.54 0.54
CA ILE A 138 -6.62 10.20 0.34
C ILE A 138 -8.14 10.22 0.13
N ALA A 139 -8.61 9.58 -0.92
CA ALA A 139 -10.02 9.31 -1.15
C ALA A 139 -10.32 7.84 -0.85
N CYS A 140 -11.27 7.57 0.05
CA CYS A 140 -11.69 6.22 0.42
C CYS A 140 -13.16 6.00 0.07
N VAL A 141 -13.44 4.83 -0.51
CA VAL A 141 -14.79 4.37 -0.84
C VAL A 141 -15.09 3.09 -0.06
N GLU A 142 -16.18 3.10 0.69
CA GLU A 142 -16.84 1.89 1.20
C GLU A 142 -17.77 1.33 0.13
N TRP A 143 -17.66 0.04 -0.17
CA TRP A 143 -18.46 -0.61 -1.20
C TRP A 143 -18.78 -2.05 -0.81
N THR A 144 -19.77 -2.64 -1.47
CA THR A 144 -20.24 -3.98 -1.13
C THR A 144 -19.97 -4.98 -2.26
N TRP A 145 -19.49 -6.17 -1.90
CA TRP A 145 -19.33 -7.28 -2.84
C TRP A 145 -19.71 -8.60 -2.19
N HIS A 146 -20.64 -9.32 -2.82
CA HIS A 146 -21.24 -10.54 -2.27
C HIS A 146 -21.67 -10.37 -0.80
N GLY A 147 -22.36 -9.27 -0.50
CA GLY A 147 -22.88 -8.97 0.85
C GLY A 147 -21.83 -8.55 1.88
N ARG A 148 -20.55 -8.42 1.50
CA ARG A 148 -19.48 -7.97 2.41
C ARG A 148 -19.05 -6.55 2.10
N LYS A 149 -19.01 -5.70 3.12
CA LYS A 149 -18.43 -4.36 3.03
C LYS A 149 -16.93 -4.43 2.89
N ARG A 150 -16.40 -3.52 2.08
CA ARG A 150 -15.00 -3.40 1.72
C ARG A 150 -14.64 -1.92 1.71
N VAL A 151 -13.36 -1.61 1.89
CA VAL A 151 -12.83 -0.26 1.77
C VAL A 151 -11.69 -0.29 0.76
N THR A 152 -11.76 0.60 -0.21
CA THR A 152 -10.65 0.88 -1.13
C THR A 152 -10.29 2.35 -0.97
N CYS A 153 -9.00 2.64 -0.79
CA CYS A 153 -8.51 4.00 -0.67
C CYS A 153 -7.45 4.28 -1.73
N ALA A 154 -7.50 5.48 -2.30
CA ALA A 154 -6.55 5.96 -3.28
C ALA A 154 -5.91 7.28 -2.85
N GLY A 155 -4.65 7.44 -3.19
CA GLY A 155 -3.81 8.62 -2.95
C GLY A 155 -2.64 8.62 -3.93
N GLU A 156 -1.67 9.50 -3.74
CA GLU A 156 -0.53 9.63 -4.66
C GLU A 156 0.30 8.33 -4.76
N ALA A 157 0.50 7.64 -3.64
CA ALA A 157 1.32 6.42 -3.60
C ALA A 157 0.58 5.17 -4.12
N VAL A 158 -0.76 5.16 -4.02
CA VAL A 158 -1.59 4.03 -4.42
C VAL A 158 -2.82 4.54 -5.17
N PRO A 159 -2.81 4.58 -6.51
CA PRO A 159 -3.96 5.01 -7.31
C PRO A 159 -4.98 3.88 -7.44
N ALA A 160 -5.52 3.40 -6.32
CA ALA A 160 -6.42 2.25 -6.28
C ALA A 160 -7.85 2.50 -6.78
N ILE A 161 -8.19 3.77 -7.06
CA ILE A 161 -9.52 4.17 -7.54
C ILE A 161 -9.31 4.97 -8.82
N ILE A 162 -9.96 4.52 -9.89
CA ILE A 162 -9.93 5.17 -11.19
C ILE A 162 -11.37 5.45 -11.59
N THR A 163 -11.69 6.71 -11.86
CA THR A 163 -13.04 7.11 -12.27
C THR A 163 -12.98 7.77 -13.64
N GLY A 164 -13.89 7.41 -14.53
CA GLY A 164 -13.98 8.02 -15.84
C GLY A 164 -14.80 7.20 -16.82
N GLY A 165 -14.68 7.57 -18.08
CA GLY A 165 -15.43 6.96 -19.16
C GLY A 165 -16.93 7.20 -19.12
N ARG A 166 -17.61 6.64 -20.12
CA ARG A 166 -19.06 6.79 -20.29
C ARG A 166 -19.68 5.44 -20.66
N TRP A 167 -20.81 5.14 -20.04
CA TRP A 167 -21.70 4.06 -20.45
C TRP A 167 -23.12 4.58 -20.59
N THR A 168 -23.91 3.86 -21.38
CA THR A 168 -25.33 4.14 -21.59
C THR A 168 -26.12 2.84 -21.56
N SER A 169 -27.29 2.85 -20.92
CA SER A 169 -28.22 1.71 -20.88
C SER A 169 -29.65 2.23 -20.93
N GLY A 170 -30.29 2.15 -22.09
CA GLY A 170 -31.53 2.88 -22.35
C GLY A 170 -31.31 4.39 -22.25
N GLU A 171 -32.12 5.07 -21.44
CA GLU A 171 -32.00 6.52 -21.18
C GLU A 171 -30.97 6.87 -20.11
N VAL A 172 -30.46 5.89 -19.38
CA VAL A 172 -29.53 6.10 -18.28
C VAL A 172 -28.10 6.23 -18.81
N VAL A 173 -27.40 7.23 -18.30
CA VAL A 173 -26.00 7.52 -18.60
C VAL A 173 -25.20 7.51 -17.31
N GLY A 174 -23.99 6.96 -17.35
CA GLY A 174 -23.07 7.06 -16.22
C GLY A 174 -21.62 6.94 -16.59
N PHE A 175 -20.79 6.74 -15.58
CA PHE A 175 -19.34 6.56 -15.68
C PHE A 175 -18.89 5.26 -15.01
N TYR A 176 -17.67 4.83 -15.31
CA TYR A 176 -17.04 3.68 -14.68
C TYR A 176 -16.20 4.11 -13.48
N ARG A 177 -16.30 3.36 -12.38
CA ARG A 177 -15.36 3.42 -11.25
C ARG A 177 -14.68 2.08 -11.11
N VAL A 178 -13.36 2.07 -11.25
CA VAL A 178 -12.51 0.90 -11.04
C VAL A 178 -11.94 0.95 -9.64
N LEU A 179 -12.07 -0.16 -8.91
CA LEU A 179 -11.54 -0.35 -7.56
C LEU A 179 -10.49 -1.47 -7.60
N LEU A 180 -9.26 -1.14 -7.22
CA LEU A 180 -8.16 -2.08 -7.05
C LEU A 180 -8.06 -2.42 -5.56
N ALA A 181 -8.39 -3.65 -5.17
CA ALA A 181 -8.42 -4.09 -3.78
C ALA A 181 -7.36 -5.16 -3.52
N LEU A 182 -6.63 -5.04 -2.40
CA LEU A 182 -5.68 -6.07 -1.99
C LEU A 182 -6.43 -7.20 -1.27
N GLU A 183 -6.42 -8.40 -1.86
CA GLU A 183 -7.17 -9.56 -1.37
C GLU A 183 -6.30 -10.80 -1.21
N GLN A 184 -6.65 -11.63 -0.23
CA GLN A 184 -6.02 -12.93 -0.05
C GLN A 184 -6.53 -13.91 -1.10
N MET A 185 -5.71 -14.19 -2.11
CA MET A 185 -6.06 -15.06 -3.23
C MET A 185 -5.30 -16.38 -3.17
N ARG A 186 -5.98 -17.48 -3.50
CA ARG A 186 -5.32 -18.77 -3.75
C ARG A 186 -4.67 -18.74 -5.12
N VAL A 187 -3.34 -18.69 -5.15
CA VAL A 187 -2.56 -18.66 -6.38
C VAL A 187 -1.90 -20.02 -6.60
N PRO A 188 -2.01 -20.62 -7.80
CA PRO A 188 -1.32 -21.88 -8.11
C PRO A 188 0.18 -21.80 -7.78
N GLY A 189 0.68 -22.80 -7.05
CA GLY A 189 2.08 -22.88 -6.62
C GLY A 189 2.39 -22.27 -5.25
N TYR A 190 1.45 -21.58 -4.61
CA TYR A 190 1.57 -21.11 -3.23
C TYR A 190 0.79 -22.01 -2.28
N ARG A 191 1.38 -22.34 -1.12
CA ARG A 191 0.73 -23.18 -0.09
C ARG A 191 -0.34 -22.44 0.71
N VAL A 192 -0.22 -21.12 0.81
CA VAL A 192 -1.14 -20.25 1.54
C VAL A 192 -1.70 -19.18 0.60
N PRO A 193 -2.89 -18.63 0.89
CA PRO A 193 -3.36 -17.44 0.19
C PRO A 193 -2.30 -16.33 0.25
N VAL A 194 -2.14 -15.64 -0.87
CA VAL A 194 -1.21 -14.52 -0.98
C VAL A 194 -1.99 -13.23 -1.26
N PRO A 195 -1.57 -12.10 -0.68
CA PRO A 195 -2.18 -10.81 -0.99
C PRO A 195 -1.90 -10.45 -2.44
N ARG A 196 -2.97 -10.24 -3.22
CA ARG A 196 -2.93 -9.87 -4.63
C ARG A 196 -3.94 -8.77 -4.89
N ILE A 197 -3.63 -7.88 -5.83
CA ILE A 197 -4.58 -6.87 -6.27
C ILE A 197 -5.66 -7.55 -7.13
N HIS A 198 -6.91 -7.31 -6.78
CA HIS A 198 -8.08 -7.72 -7.54
C HIS A 198 -8.79 -6.46 -8.03
N ALA A 199 -9.20 -6.46 -9.30
CA ALA A 199 -9.86 -5.31 -9.91
C ALA A 199 -11.38 -5.53 -9.97
N TYR A 200 -12.13 -4.49 -9.63
CA TYR A 200 -13.58 -4.44 -9.69
C TYR A 200 -13.99 -3.24 -10.52
N VAL A 201 -15.03 -3.38 -11.34
CA VAL A 201 -15.64 -2.28 -12.08
C VAL A 201 -17.04 -2.02 -11.54
N GLN A 202 -17.35 -0.76 -11.34
CA GLN A 202 -18.68 -0.28 -10.98
C GLN A 202 -19.22 0.65 -12.06
N TRP A 203 -20.49 0.49 -12.40
CA TRP A 203 -21.22 1.37 -13.29
C TRP A 203 -22.01 2.34 -12.43
N VAL A 204 -21.51 3.56 -12.37
CA VAL A 204 -22.03 4.58 -11.47
C VAL A 204 -22.85 5.57 -12.29
N GLU A 205 -24.15 5.60 -12.00
CA GLU A 205 -25.01 6.68 -12.45
C GLU A 205 -24.78 7.88 -11.53
N PRO A 206 -24.41 9.05 -12.06
CA PRO A 206 -24.15 10.22 -11.26
C PRO A 206 -25.41 10.61 -10.50
N GLY A 207 -25.23 10.93 -9.21
CA GLY A 207 -26.28 11.56 -8.44
C GLY A 207 -26.52 12.99 -8.92
N GLU A 208 -27.76 13.44 -8.84
CA GLU A 208 -28.10 14.86 -8.98
C GLU A 208 -27.84 15.61 -7.67
N THR A 209 -27.89 16.94 -7.68
CA THR A 209 -27.75 17.76 -6.47
C THR A 209 -28.70 17.27 -5.37
N GLY A 210 -28.13 16.82 -4.25
CA GLY A 210 -28.90 16.31 -3.10
C GLY A 210 -29.35 14.84 -3.21
N ARG A 211 -29.01 14.13 -4.30
CA ARG A 211 -29.27 12.69 -4.48
C ARG A 211 -27.97 11.90 -4.54
N PRO A 212 -27.86 10.76 -3.83
CA PRO A 212 -26.72 9.86 -3.96
C PRO A 212 -26.59 9.30 -5.38
N ALA A 213 -25.37 8.97 -5.77
CA ALA A 213 -25.10 8.22 -6.99
C ALA A 213 -25.63 6.79 -6.88
N VAL A 214 -26.02 6.18 -8.00
CA VAL A 214 -26.51 4.80 -8.00
C VAL A 214 -25.48 3.88 -8.64
N VAL A 215 -25.03 2.87 -7.90
CA VAL A 215 -24.21 1.79 -8.46
C VAL A 215 -25.14 0.79 -9.12
N ARG A 216 -25.19 0.80 -10.46
CA ARG A 216 -26.08 -0.07 -11.25
C ARG A 216 -25.58 -1.51 -11.31
N ALA A 217 -24.27 -1.70 -11.32
CA ALA A 217 -23.65 -3.01 -11.25
C ALA A 217 -22.25 -2.89 -10.63
N THR A 218 -21.78 -3.99 -10.04
CA THR A 218 -20.38 -4.20 -9.68
C THR A 218 -19.95 -5.54 -10.27
N VAL A 219 -18.78 -5.63 -10.89
CA VAL A 219 -18.24 -6.86 -11.47
C VAL A 219 -16.78 -7.01 -11.08
N ALA A 220 -16.38 -8.21 -10.67
CA ALA A 220 -14.98 -8.59 -10.56
C ALA A 220 -14.40 -8.82 -11.97
N VAL A 221 -13.30 -8.14 -12.28
CA VAL A 221 -12.64 -8.29 -13.58
C VAL A 221 -11.97 -9.66 -13.66
N PRO A 222 -12.18 -10.45 -14.72
CA PRO A 222 -11.63 -11.79 -14.84
C PRO A 222 -10.14 -11.76 -15.20
N VAL A 223 -9.31 -11.38 -14.23
CA VAL A 223 -7.84 -11.31 -14.38
C VAL A 223 -7.25 -12.71 -14.27
N ASP A 224 -6.35 -13.06 -15.19
CA ASP A 224 -5.60 -14.31 -15.13
C ASP A 224 -4.83 -14.41 -13.79
N PRO A 225 -5.05 -15.46 -12.97
CA PRO A 225 -4.44 -15.59 -11.65
C PRO A 225 -2.90 -15.69 -11.67
N ARG A 226 -2.29 -15.86 -12.84
CA ARG A 226 -0.83 -15.84 -13.04
C ARG A 226 -0.27 -14.42 -13.25
N VAL A 227 -1.14 -13.42 -13.38
CA VAL A 227 -0.76 -12.02 -13.50
C VAL A 227 -0.87 -11.36 -12.12
N ASP A 228 0.26 -10.84 -11.66
CA ASP A 228 0.33 -10.00 -10.48
C ASP A 228 0.17 -8.54 -10.90
N LEU A 229 -1.03 -8.00 -10.69
CA LEU A 229 -1.32 -6.61 -11.02
C LEU A 229 -0.46 -5.65 -10.21
N GLN A 230 -0.14 -4.51 -10.80
CA GLN A 230 0.55 -3.40 -10.15
C GLN A 230 -0.44 -2.30 -9.79
N TRP A 231 -0.05 -1.41 -8.87
CA TRP A 231 -0.89 -0.26 -8.52
C TRP A 231 -0.91 0.81 -9.61
N TRP A 232 0.21 1.00 -10.31
CA TRP A 232 0.39 2.02 -11.35
C TRP A 232 0.17 1.45 -12.77
N GLY A 233 -0.03 2.34 -13.74
CA GLY A 233 -0.18 1.99 -15.17
C GLY A 233 -1.62 1.63 -15.59
N ASN A 234 -2.46 1.27 -14.62
CA ASN A 234 -3.88 0.99 -14.83
C ASN A 234 -4.65 2.25 -15.27
N ALA A 235 -5.53 2.11 -16.26
CA ALA A 235 -6.25 3.24 -16.82
C ALA A 235 -7.56 2.83 -17.49
N LEU A 236 -8.50 3.79 -17.55
CA LEU A 236 -9.64 3.76 -18.47
C LEU A 236 -9.22 4.49 -19.76
N ILE A 237 -9.41 3.84 -20.91
CA ILE A 237 -8.97 4.33 -22.22
C ILE A 237 -10.16 4.29 -23.18
N GLU A 238 -10.39 5.37 -23.90
CA GLU A 238 -11.35 5.41 -25.00
C GLU A 238 -10.65 5.09 -26.31
N ARG A 239 -11.28 4.23 -27.12
CA ARG A 239 -10.82 3.91 -28.47
C ARG A 239 -12.03 3.58 -29.34
N ASP A 240 -12.11 4.22 -30.51
CA ASP A 240 -13.17 3.99 -31.51
C ASP A 240 -14.59 4.09 -30.91
N GLY A 241 -14.78 5.02 -29.96
CA GLY A 241 -16.05 5.24 -29.26
C GLY A 241 -16.38 4.20 -28.17
N ALA A 242 -15.50 3.23 -27.92
CA ALA A 242 -15.64 2.22 -26.87
C ALA A 242 -14.65 2.48 -25.72
N TRP A 243 -15.05 2.09 -24.51
CA TRP A 243 -14.23 2.23 -23.31
C TRP A 243 -13.55 0.91 -22.94
N TYR A 244 -12.28 0.99 -22.58
CA TYR A 244 -11.46 -0.15 -22.20
C TYR A 244 -10.81 0.10 -20.84
N LEU A 245 -10.77 -0.94 -20.02
CA LEU A 245 -9.93 -0.98 -18.83
C LEU A 245 -8.60 -1.66 -19.18
N ARG A 246 -7.50 -0.91 -19.08
CA ARG A 246 -6.15 -1.45 -19.11
C ARG A 246 -5.68 -1.74 -17.69
N LEU A 247 -5.24 -2.96 -17.45
CA LEU A 247 -4.62 -3.37 -16.18
C LEU A 247 -3.18 -3.82 -16.43
N ASP A 248 -2.25 -3.17 -15.75
CA ASP A 248 -0.82 -3.46 -15.86
C ASP A 248 -0.38 -4.37 -14.71
N GLY A 249 0.54 -5.28 -15.01
CA GLY A 249 1.02 -6.27 -14.06
C GLY A 249 2.29 -6.97 -14.52
N THR A 250 2.64 -8.01 -13.79
CA THR A 250 3.75 -8.91 -14.14
C THR A 250 3.26 -10.33 -14.22
N ARG A 251 3.75 -11.06 -15.22
CA ARG A 251 3.49 -12.48 -15.37
C ARG A 251 4.74 -13.26 -15.00
N LYS A 252 4.59 -14.26 -14.13
CA LYS A 252 5.67 -15.20 -13.82
C LYS A 252 5.98 -16.05 -15.05
N ARG A 253 7.25 -16.08 -15.44
CA ARG A 253 7.83 -16.96 -16.46
C ARG A 253 8.71 -18.02 -15.80
N PHE A 254 9.36 -18.86 -16.61
CA PHE A 254 10.28 -19.90 -16.16
C PHE A 254 11.44 -19.33 -15.31
N LEU A 255 11.93 -20.10 -14.33
CA LEU A 255 13.06 -19.76 -13.45
C LEU A 255 12.98 -18.40 -12.72
N ASN A 256 11.81 -18.04 -12.17
CA ASN A 256 11.59 -16.79 -11.42
C ASN A 256 11.79 -15.49 -12.24
N SER A 257 11.81 -15.58 -13.57
CA SER A 257 11.74 -14.38 -14.40
C SER A 257 10.31 -13.80 -14.39
N PHE A 258 10.20 -12.47 -14.35
CA PHE A 258 8.93 -11.75 -14.46
C PHE A 258 8.95 -10.92 -15.73
N SER A 259 7.89 -11.01 -16.53
CA SER A 259 7.72 -10.13 -17.68
C SER A 259 6.58 -9.14 -17.44
N PRO A 260 6.76 -7.84 -17.71
CA PRO A 260 5.66 -6.90 -17.77
C PRO A 260 4.55 -7.41 -18.69
N THR A 261 3.31 -7.20 -18.29
CA THR A 261 2.14 -7.54 -19.11
C THR A 261 1.05 -6.53 -18.86
N SER A 262 0.35 -6.18 -19.94
CA SER A 262 -0.89 -5.41 -19.87
C SER A 262 -2.04 -6.31 -20.30
N LEU A 263 -3.15 -6.23 -19.57
CA LEU A 263 -4.43 -6.85 -19.90
C LEU A 263 -5.40 -5.74 -20.31
N ALA A 264 -6.31 -6.05 -21.22
CA ALA A 264 -7.33 -5.12 -21.67
C ALA A 264 -8.71 -5.76 -21.58
N PHE A 265 -9.68 -4.98 -21.13
CA PHE A 265 -11.06 -5.43 -21.00
C PHE A 265 -11.96 -4.36 -21.63
N ALA A 266 -12.80 -4.76 -22.58
CA ALA A 266 -13.85 -3.91 -23.10
C ALA A 266 -14.93 -3.73 -22.03
N LEU A 267 -15.36 -2.49 -21.83
CA LEU A 267 -16.41 -2.10 -20.89
C LEU A 267 -17.67 -1.72 -21.67
N GLY A 268 -18.78 -2.36 -21.34
CA GLY A 268 -20.09 -2.13 -21.96
C GLY A 268 -21.10 -1.51 -20.98
N PRO A 269 -22.41 -1.71 -21.23
CA PRO A 269 -23.48 -1.42 -20.28
C PRO A 269 -23.29 -2.07 -18.90
N PRO A 270 -24.10 -1.71 -17.89
CA PRO A 270 -23.97 -2.23 -16.53
C PRO A 270 -23.84 -3.75 -16.43
N GLY A 271 -22.72 -4.21 -15.90
CA GLY A 271 -22.43 -5.63 -15.70
C GLY A 271 -21.61 -6.29 -16.82
N GLU A 272 -21.34 -5.58 -17.91
CA GLU A 272 -20.66 -6.16 -19.07
C GLU A 272 -19.16 -5.84 -19.09
N VAL A 273 -18.34 -6.88 -18.88
CA VAL A 273 -16.88 -6.84 -19.04
C VAL A 273 -16.45 -8.01 -19.91
N ALA A 274 -15.74 -7.72 -21.00
CA ALA A 274 -15.20 -8.75 -21.89
C ALA A 274 -13.68 -8.61 -22.02
N VAL A 275 -12.97 -9.75 -22.09
CA VAL A 275 -11.54 -9.74 -22.42
C VAL A 275 -11.36 -9.19 -23.83
N ALA A 276 -10.48 -8.21 -24.00
CA ALA A 276 -10.20 -7.58 -25.29
C ALA A 276 -8.74 -7.84 -25.71
N PRO A 277 -8.44 -7.83 -27.02
CA PRO A 277 -7.07 -7.65 -27.49
C PRO A 277 -6.48 -6.39 -26.89
N ARG A 278 -5.14 -6.35 -26.73
CA ARG A 278 -4.49 -5.12 -26.28
C ARG A 278 -4.82 -3.97 -27.24
N PRO A 279 -5.33 -2.84 -26.75
CA PRO A 279 -5.44 -1.65 -27.55
C PRO A 279 -4.05 -1.08 -27.86
#